data_AF-A0AA41QX74-F1
#
_entry.id   AF-A0AA41QX74-F1
#
_cell.length_a   1.000
_cell.length_b   1.000
_cell.length_c   1.000
_cell.angle_alpha   90.00
_cell.angle_beta   90.00
_cell.angle_gamma   90.00
#
_symmetry.space_group_name_H-M   'P 1'
#
loop_
_entity.id
_entity.type
_entity.pdbx_description
1 polymer ?
#
loop_
_entity_poly.entity_id
_entity_poly.type
_entity_poly.pdbx_seq_one_letter_code
_entity_poly.pdbx_strand_id
1 'polypeptide(L)'
;MRGEPDISAPARALGDPARGRMVSALLGDRAIPASELARIAGVSASTASEHLRVLLDAGIVTVDSRGRNRFYRLADGNVSLAVEALQAIAPLTEISSLRQHRVAGELRQARTCYDHLAGDLGLRITDLLCDAGIISGVQVGAASHAPDPFPSGPIVEALGIHPSAGPRPWMRGCLDWTGRRAHVAGQLGVQILEALESKEWIVRRPDTRAVSLTARGAEHLVGLESSV
;
A
#
# COMPACT_ATOMS: atom_id res chain seq x y z
N MET A 1 10.62 -17.69 -29.15
CA MET A 1 11.58 -17.29 -28.08
C MET A 1 11.05 -16.02 -27.43
N ARG A 2 11.10 -15.92 -26.09
CA ARG A 2 10.80 -14.67 -25.38
C ARG A 2 12.11 -13.89 -25.24
N GLY A 3 12.08 -12.59 -25.52
CA GLY A 3 13.24 -11.69 -25.32
C GLY A 3 13.40 -11.30 -23.85
N GLU A 4 14.41 -10.47 -23.57
CA GLU A 4 14.57 -9.84 -22.25
C GLU A 4 13.40 -8.89 -21.94
N PRO A 5 13.03 -8.71 -20.66
CA PRO A 5 12.03 -7.71 -20.28
C PRO A 5 12.46 -6.29 -20.66
N ASP A 6 11.65 -5.62 -21.49
CA ASP A 6 11.88 -4.22 -21.85
C ASP A 6 11.31 -3.27 -20.78
N ILE A 7 12.18 -2.79 -19.89
CA ILE A 7 11.82 -1.83 -18.85
C ILE A 7 11.39 -0.46 -19.40
N SER A 8 11.71 -0.14 -20.65
CA SER A 8 11.41 1.17 -21.24
C SER A 8 9.92 1.38 -21.45
N ALA A 9 9.16 0.32 -21.71
CA ALA A 9 7.71 0.36 -21.90
C ALA A 9 6.98 0.87 -20.64
N PRO A 10 7.09 0.22 -19.45
CA PRO A 10 6.47 0.74 -18.23
C PRO A 10 7.09 2.07 -17.77
N ALA A 11 8.40 2.29 -17.99
CA ALA A 11 9.04 3.55 -17.62
C ALA A 11 8.46 4.75 -18.37
N ARG A 12 8.23 4.65 -19.70
CA ARG A 12 7.57 5.71 -20.48
C ARG A 12 6.12 5.91 -20.03
N ALA A 13 5.41 4.84 -19.71
CA ALA A 13 4.04 4.92 -19.23
C ALA A 13 3.95 5.61 -17.86
N LEU A 14 4.96 5.50 -17.00
CA LEU A 14 4.95 6.10 -15.65
C LEU A 14 5.66 7.46 -15.57
N GLY A 15 6.56 7.77 -16.50
CA GLY A 15 7.41 8.97 -16.53
C GLY A 15 6.69 10.29 -16.88
N ASP A 16 5.47 10.49 -16.37
CA ASP A 16 4.68 11.71 -16.53
C ASP A 16 4.01 12.08 -15.20
N PRO A 17 4.02 13.36 -14.79
CA PRO A 17 3.48 13.76 -13.49
C PRO A 17 1.99 13.47 -13.30
N ALA A 18 1.16 13.60 -14.34
CA ALA A 18 -0.27 13.33 -14.25
C ALA A 18 -0.51 11.81 -14.13
N ARG A 19 0.17 11.00 -14.95
CA ARG A 19 0.09 9.54 -14.87
C ARG A 19 0.60 9.01 -13.53
N GLY A 20 1.71 9.54 -13.03
CA GLY A 20 2.24 9.22 -11.71
C GLY A 20 1.25 9.50 -10.58
N ARG A 21 0.56 10.65 -10.62
CA ARG A 21 -0.51 10.98 -9.65
C ARG A 21 -1.70 10.02 -9.74
N MET A 22 -2.15 9.68 -10.96
CA MET A 22 -3.25 8.74 -11.16
C MET A 22 -2.90 7.35 -10.62
N VAL A 23 -1.75 6.80 -11.00
CA VAL A 23 -1.30 5.47 -10.58
C VAL A 23 -1.08 5.41 -9.06
N SER A 24 -0.52 6.47 -8.47
CA SER A 24 -0.35 6.54 -7.01
C SER A 24 -1.69 6.56 -6.26
N ALA A 25 -2.74 7.11 -6.84
CA ALA A 25 -4.09 7.08 -6.26
C ALA A 25 -4.75 5.70 -6.33
N LEU A 26 -4.44 4.93 -7.38
CA LEU A 26 -4.96 3.57 -7.60
C LEU A 26 -4.32 2.51 -6.68
N LEU A 27 -3.29 2.87 -5.91
CA LEU A 27 -2.69 1.99 -4.92
C LEU A 27 -3.65 1.66 -3.76
N GLY A 28 -4.57 2.55 -3.38
CA GLY A 28 -5.62 2.13 -2.43
C GLY A 28 -6.52 1.12 -3.13
N ASP A 29 -6.69 -0.09 -2.60
CA ASP A 29 -7.44 -1.22 -3.19
C ASP A 29 -8.92 -0.89 -3.50
N ARG A 30 -9.16 0.00 -4.45
CA ARG A 30 -10.46 0.46 -4.90
C ARG A 30 -10.37 0.85 -6.36
N ALA A 31 -11.46 0.62 -7.09
CA ALA A 31 -11.59 1.14 -8.44
C ALA A 31 -11.97 2.63 -8.39
N ILE A 32 -11.25 3.47 -9.13
CA ILE A 32 -11.47 4.93 -9.15
C ILE A 32 -12.04 5.35 -10.51
N PRO A 33 -13.12 6.14 -10.56
CA PRO A 33 -13.69 6.61 -11.83
C PRO A 33 -12.75 7.59 -12.55
N ALA A 34 -12.82 7.59 -13.88
CA ALA A 34 -11.98 8.45 -14.72
C ALA A 34 -12.04 9.95 -14.35
N SER A 35 -13.23 10.44 -14.00
CA SER A 35 -13.46 11.84 -13.60
C SER A 35 -12.72 12.20 -12.31
N GLU A 36 -12.65 11.28 -11.36
CA GLU A 36 -11.92 11.48 -10.12
C GLU A 36 -10.40 11.42 -10.35
N LEU A 37 -9.93 10.50 -11.20
CA LEU A 37 -8.52 10.46 -11.62
C LEU A 37 -8.10 11.74 -12.35
N ALA A 38 -8.96 12.30 -13.19
CA ALA A 38 -8.73 13.60 -13.83
C ALA A 38 -8.56 14.72 -12.80
N ARG A 39 -9.45 14.76 -11.79
CA ARG A 39 -9.38 15.72 -10.67
C ARG A 39 -8.08 15.57 -9.87
N ILE A 40 -7.70 14.35 -9.53
CA ILE A 40 -6.47 14.04 -8.78
C ILE A 40 -5.23 14.45 -9.58
N ALA A 41 -5.24 14.18 -10.89
CA ALA A 41 -4.14 14.54 -11.78
C ALA A 41 -4.08 16.05 -12.08
N GLY A 42 -5.16 16.79 -11.85
CA GLY A 42 -5.26 18.22 -12.16
C GLY A 42 -5.34 18.50 -13.66
N VAL A 43 -5.96 17.62 -14.43
CA VAL A 43 -6.07 17.72 -15.89
C VAL A 43 -7.52 17.68 -16.37
N SER A 44 -7.76 18.11 -17.62
CA SER A 44 -9.08 18.03 -18.25
C SER A 44 -9.51 16.57 -18.47
N ALA A 45 -10.81 16.33 -18.69
CA ALA A 45 -11.34 15.00 -18.96
C ALA A 45 -10.76 14.37 -20.24
N SER A 46 -10.50 15.17 -21.29
CA SER A 46 -9.89 14.70 -22.53
C SER A 46 -8.44 14.29 -22.33
N THR A 47 -7.65 15.13 -21.65
CA THR A 47 -6.25 14.82 -21.29
C THR A 47 -6.17 13.60 -20.37
N ALA A 48 -7.08 13.47 -19.40
CA ALA A 48 -7.14 12.31 -18.54
C ALA A 48 -7.44 11.02 -19.31
N SER A 49 -8.35 11.07 -20.28
CA SER A 49 -8.68 9.92 -21.13
C SER A 49 -7.47 9.44 -21.94
N GLU A 50 -6.68 10.38 -22.46
CA GLU A 50 -5.44 10.06 -23.19
C GLU A 50 -4.38 9.44 -22.26
N HIS A 51 -4.18 9.99 -21.07
CA HIS A 51 -3.30 9.41 -20.07
C HIS A 51 -3.72 8.00 -19.64
N LEU A 52 -5.01 7.79 -19.40
CA LEU A 52 -5.56 6.49 -19.02
C LEU A 52 -5.43 5.46 -20.15
N ARG A 53 -5.54 5.89 -21.41
CA ARG A 53 -5.27 5.04 -22.57
C ARG A 53 -3.81 4.60 -22.61
N VAL A 54 -2.86 5.52 -22.44
CA VAL A 54 -1.42 5.17 -22.36
C VAL A 54 -1.15 4.16 -21.24
N LEU A 55 -1.76 4.34 -20.07
CA LEU A 55 -1.60 3.40 -18.95
C LEU A 55 -2.24 2.04 -19.23
N LEU A 56 -3.38 2.00 -19.90
CA LEU A 56 -4.09 0.77 -20.28
C LEU A 56 -3.30 0.00 -21.35
N ASP A 57 -2.85 0.70 -22.40
CA ASP A 57 -2.06 0.13 -23.49
C ASP A 57 -0.72 -0.45 -22.98
N ALA A 58 -0.15 0.15 -21.93
CA ALA A 58 1.06 -0.32 -21.26
C ALA A 58 0.82 -1.42 -20.20
N GLY A 59 -0.44 -1.84 -19.97
CA GLY A 59 -0.78 -2.86 -18.98
C GLY A 59 -0.60 -2.44 -17.52
N ILE A 60 -0.55 -1.13 -17.24
CA ILE A 60 -0.42 -0.60 -15.87
C ILE A 60 -1.77 -0.60 -15.15
N VAL A 61 -2.86 -0.36 -15.88
CA VAL A 61 -4.21 -0.32 -15.33
C VAL A 61 -5.14 -1.26 -16.07
N THR A 62 -6.20 -1.68 -15.39
CA THR A 62 -7.38 -2.31 -15.99
C THR A 62 -8.57 -1.37 -15.87
N VAL A 63 -9.59 -1.59 -16.71
CA VAL A 63 -10.81 -0.78 -16.72
C VAL A 63 -12.05 -1.67 -16.70
N ASP A 64 -13.00 -1.31 -15.82
CA ASP A 64 -14.34 -1.87 -15.75
C ASP A 64 -15.36 -0.79 -16.15
N SER A 65 -16.26 -1.13 -17.07
CA SER A 65 -17.28 -0.20 -17.58
C SER A 65 -18.61 -0.45 -16.87
N ARG A 66 -19.04 0.53 -16.07
CA ARG A 66 -20.31 0.49 -15.34
C ARG A 66 -21.24 1.58 -15.87
N GLY A 67 -22.05 1.20 -16.84
CA GLY A 67 -22.89 2.14 -17.59
C GLY A 67 -22.04 3.16 -18.36
N ARG A 68 -22.23 4.45 -18.05
CA ARG A 68 -21.47 5.55 -18.69
C ARG A 68 -20.12 5.83 -18.03
N ASN A 69 -19.84 5.23 -16.88
CA ASN A 69 -18.64 5.49 -16.10
C ASN A 69 -17.62 4.37 -16.29
N ARG A 70 -16.35 4.76 -16.47
CA ARG A 70 -15.21 3.85 -16.51
C ARG A 70 -14.45 3.93 -15.18
N PHE A 71 -14.27 2.79 -14.55
CA PHE A 71 -13.57 2.63 -13.28
C PHE A 71 -12.24 1.92 -13.53
N TYR A 72 -11.16 2.49 -13.01
CA TYR A 72 -9.81 1.98 -13.23
C TYR A 72 -9.25 1.39 -11.93
N ARG A 73 -8.42 0.35 -12.07
CA ARG A 73 -7.60 -0.26 -11.00
C ARG A 73 -6.20 -0.52 -11.53
N LEU A 74 -5.22 -0.71 -10.66
CA LEU A 74 -3.94 -1.31 -11.09
C LEU A 74 -4.20 -2.68 -11.71
N ALA A 75 -3.41 -3.05 -12.71
CA ALA A 75 -3.64 -4.28 -13.45
C ALA A 75 -3.48 -5.52 -12.57
N ASP A 76 -2.45 -5.55 -11.73
CA ASP A 76 -2.19 -6.62 -10.78
C ASP A 76 -1.24 -6.17 -9.64
N GLY A 77 -0.90 -7.12 -8.75
CA GLY A 77 0.02 -6.89 -7.65
C GLY A 77 1.48 -6.64 -8.08
N ASN A 78 1.92 -7.13 -9.26
CA ASN A 78 3.28 -6.84 -9.74
C ASN A 78 3.40 -5.37 -10.14
N VAL A 79 2.37 -4.80 -10.76
CA VAL A 79 2.32 -3.36 -11.05
C VAL A 79 2.36 -2.56 -9.74
N SER A 80 1.60 -2.96 -8.72
CA SER A 80 1.65 -2.32 -7.39
C SER A 80 3.06 -2.31 -6.82
N LEU A 81 3.73 -3.47 -6.80
CA LEU A 81 5.11 -3.61 -6.32
C LEU A 81 6.09 -2.71 -7.08
N ALA A 82 5.96 -2.61 -8.41
CA ALA A 82 6.81 -1.75 -9.22
C ALA A 82 6.60 -0.27 -8.89
N VAL A 83 5.35 0.16 -8.70
CA VAL A 83 5.01 1.55 -8.33
C VAL A 83 5.53 1.88 -6.93
N GLU A 84 5.39 0.97 -5.97
CA GLU A 84 5.93 1.13 -4.61
C GLU A 84 7.46 1.26 -4.62
N ALA A 85 8.14 0.41 -5.39
CA ALA A 85 9.59 0.48 -5.56
C ALA A 85 10.04 1.82 -6.15
N LEU A 86 9.30 2.35 -7.14
CA LEU A 86 9.57 3.69 -7.69
C LEU A 86 9.33 4.80 -6.66
N GLN A 87 8.26 4.73 -5.86
CA GLN A 87 7.98 5.73 -4.82
C GLN A 87 9.06 5.76 -3.74
N ALA A 88 9.67 4.62 -3.42
CA ALA A 88 10.71 4.55 -2.41
C ALA A 88 12.04 5.22 -2.81
N ILE A 89 12.34 5.26 -4.12
CA ILE A 89 13.53 5.92 -4.67
C ILE A 89 13.26 7.33 -5.20
N ALA A 90 11.98 7.70 -5.36
CA ALA A 90 11.59 9.01 -5.86
C ALA A 90 11.98 10.13 -4.87
N PRO A 91 12.34 11.33 -5.35
CA PRO A 91 12.51 12.49 -4.50
C PRO A 91 11.16 12.87 -3.86
N LEU A 92 11.20 13.32 -2.61
CA LEU A 92 10.02 13.90 -1.97
C LEU A 92 9.68 15.22 -2.64
N THR A 93 8.40 15.41 -2.99
CA THR A 93 7.91 16.67 -3.53
C THR A 93 7.99 17.78 -2.48
N GLU A 94 8.40 18.98 -2.89
CA GLU A 94 8.36 20.16 -2.01
C GLU A 94 6.93 20.47 -1.54
N ILE A 95 6.82 20.77 -0.25
CA ILE A 95 5.55 21.13 0.40
C ILE A 95 5.48 22.66 0.44
N SER A 96 4.56 23.24 -0.32
CA SER A 96 4.43 24.70 -0.45
C SER A 96 3.20 25.28 0.29
N SER A 97 2.46 24.46 1.04
CA SER A 97 1.29 24.90 1.81
C SER A 97 1.06 24.09 3.09
N LEU A 98 0.42 24.72 4.09
CA LEU A 98 0.01 24.07 5.34
C LEU A 98 -0.91 22.86 5.11
N ARG A 99 -1.79 22.96 4.10
CA ARG A 99 -2.67 21.84 3.73
C ARG A 99 -1.88 20.65 3.21
N GLN A 100 -0.92 20.86 2.33
CA GLN A 100 -0.05 19.78 1.84
C GLN A 100 0.79 19.20 2.97
N HIS A 101 1.29 20.03 3.89
CA HIS A 101 2.03 19.58 5.06
C HIS A 101 1.18 18.63 5.92
N ARG A 102 -0.08 19.01 6.19
CA ARG A 102 -1.02 18.19 6.95
C ARG A 102 -1.29 16.85 6.26
N VAL A 103 -1.63 16.87 4.97
CA VAL A 103 -1.92 15.63 4.21
C VAL A 103 -0.69 14.72 4.14
N ALA A 104 0.51 15.30 3.96
CA ALA A 104 1.76 14.54 3.99
C ALA A 104 2.02 13.93 5.38
N GLY A 105 1.73 14.67 6.45
CA GLY A 105 1.80 14.17 7.83
C GLY A 105 0.84 13.02 8.10
N GLU A 106 -0.40 13.12 7.63
CA GLU A 106 -1.42 12.06 7.76
C GLU A 106 -0.98 10.76 7.04
N LEU A 107 -0.47 10.86 5.81
CA LEU A 107 0.05 9.70 5.05
C LEU A 107 1.34 9.12 5.65
N ARG A 108 2.14 9.95 6.31
CA ARG A 108 3.36 9.54 7.01
C ARG A 108 3.00 8.73 8.26
N GLN A 109 2.05 9.22 9.05
CA GLN A 109 1.64 8.59 10.30
C GLN A 109 1.07 7.18 10.06
N ALA A 110 0.10 7.05 9.16
CA ALA A 110 -0.45 5.75 8.78
C ALA A 110 -1.20 5.81 7.45
N ARG A 111 -1.00 4.80 6.60
CA ARG A 111 -1.72 4.66 5.33
C ARG A 111 -1.85 3.21 4.91
N THR A 112 -2.70 2.94 3.93
CA THR A 112 -2.57 1.73 3.12
C THR A 112 -1.53 1.96 2.02
N CYS A 113 -0.56 1.05 1.91
CA CYS A 113 0.40 1.08 0.81
C CYS A 113 -0.27 0.57 -0.47
N TYR A 114 -0.77 -0.66 -0.38
CA TYR A 114 -1.70 -1.27 -1.32
C TYR A 114 -2.89 -1.86 -0.54
N ASP A 115 -2.71 -3.09 -0.07
CA ASP A 115 -3.62 -3.90 0.74
C ASP A 115 -3.10 -4.16 2.16
N HIS A 116 -2.05 -3.44 2.57
CA HIS A 116 -1.38 -3.60 3.85
C HIS A 116 -1.01 -2.23 4.43
N LEU A 117 -0.79 -2.22 5.75
CA LEU A 117 -0.51 -1.01 6.51
C LEU A 117 0.93 -0.53 6.30
N ALA A 118 1.12 0.79 6.20
CA ALA A 118 2.42 1.43 6.02
C ALA A 118 2.48 2.79 6.72
N GLY A 119 3.63 3.47 6.62
CA GLY A 119 3.93 4.64 7.42
C GLY A 119 4.39 4.27 8.83
N ASP A 120 4.46 5.25 9.72
CA ASP A 120 4.99 5.07 11.07
C ASP A 120 4.27 3.93 11.82
N LEU A 121 2.95 3.82 11.66
CA LEU A 121 2.17 2.75 12.27
C LEU A 121 2.47 1.36 11.66
N GLY A 122 2.62 1.24 10.34
CA GLY A 122 2.97 -0.03 9.69
C GLY A 122 4.38 -0.51 10.06
N LEU A 123 5.30 0.44 10.20
CA LEU A 123 6.64 0.22 10.69
C LEU A 123 6.67 -0.20 12.16
N ARG A 124 5.91 0.48 13.02
CA ARG A 124 5.75 0.14 14.45
C ARG A 124 5.19 -1.27 14.66
N ILE A 125 4.18 -1.66 13.88
CA ILE A 125 3.64 -3.03 13.95
C ILE A 125 4.65 -4.04 13.41
N THR A 126 5.42 -3.70 12.39
CA THR A 126 6.50 -4.57 11.90
C THR A 126 7.54 -4.82 12.99
N ASP A 127 7.93 -3.79 13.74
CA ASP A 127 8.87 -3.93 14.86
C ASP A 127 8.29 -4.81 15.96
N LEU A 128 7.03 -4.55 16.35
CA LEU A 128 6.32 -5.36 17.35
C LEU A 128 6.32 -6.86 17.01
N LEU A 129 6.11 -7.21 15.73
CA LEU A 129 6.15 -8.61 15.28
C LEU A 129 7.56 -9.21 15.32
N CYS A 130 8.59 -8.42 15.02
CA CYS A 130 9.99 -8.85 15.10
C CYS A 130 10.39 -9.07 16.56
N ASP A 131 10.10 -8.09 17.42
CA ASP A 131 10.46 -8.11 18.84
C ASP A 131 9.77 -9.26 19.57
N ALA A 132 8.51 -9.54 19.23
CA ALA A 132 7.76 -10.69 19.74
C ALA A 132 8.22 -12.05 19.19
N GLY A 133 9.21 -12.08 18.29
CA GLY A 133 9.70 -13.31 17.66
C GLY A 133 8.70 -13.97 16.71
N ILE A 134 7.64 -13.26 16.29
CA ILE A 134 6.63 -13.78 15.35
C ILE A 134 7.22 -13.89 13.94
N ILE A 135 8.11 -12.97 13.59
CA ILE A 135 8.89 -12.97 12.35
C ILE A 135 10.36 -12.70 12.67
N SER A 136 11.29 -13.28 11.91
CA SER A 136 12.73 -13.11 12.14
C SER A 136 13.33 -11.81 11.58
N GLY A 137 12.48 -10.89 11.10
CA GLY A 137 12.88 -9.66 10.42
C GLY A 137 12.26 -9.52 9.02
N VAL A 138 12.40 -8.34 8.44
CA VAL A 138 11.83 -8.00 7.12
C VAL A 138 12.90 -7.40 6.22
N GLN A 139 13.09 -7.99 5.04
CA GLN A 139 13.99 -7.49 4.00
C GLN A 139 13.19 -7.10 2.76
N VAL A 140 13.59 -6.01 2.10
CA VAL A 140 12.91 -5.49 0.90
C VAL A 140 12.87 -6.57 -0.19
N GLY A 141 11.67 -6.84 -0.69
CA GLY A 141 11.44 -7.83 -1.75
C GLY A 141 11.50 -9.29 -1.30
N ALA A 142 12.02 -9.58 -0.11
CA ALA A 142 12.09 -10.93 0.42
C ALA A 142 10.70 -11.47 0.70
N ALA A 143 10.45 -12.70 0.27
CA ALA A 143 9.24 -13.46 0.57
C ALA A 143 9.58 -14.53 1.62
N SER A 144 8.66 -14.78 2.55
CA SER A 144 8.80 -15.85 3.53
C SER A 144 7.49 -16.58 3.75
N HIS A 145 7.62 -17.83 4.17
CA HIS A 145 6.51 -18.67 4.61
C HIS A 145 6.23 -18.39 6.09
N ALA A 146 5.07 -18.85 6.57
CA ALA A 146 4.78 -18.86 8.00
C ALA A 146 5.84 -19.67 8.76
N PRO A 147 6.27 -19.22 9.96
CA PRO A 147 7.15 -20.01 10.80
C PRO A 147 6.54 -21.37 11.13
N ASP A 148 7.40 -22.38 11.25
CA ASP A 148 7.04 -23.72 11.73
C ASP A 148 8.08 -24.15 12.78
N PRO A 149 7.69 -24.31 14.07
CA PRO A 149 6.33 -24.18 14.60
C PRO A 149 5.79 -22.74 14.57
N PHE A 150 4.47 -22.60 14.41
CA PHE A 150 3.83 -21.28 14.40
C PHE A 150 3.72 -20.71 15.83
N PRO A 151 4.12 -19.45 16.06
CA PRO A 151 4.09 -18.85 17.38
C PRO A 151 2.64 -18.60 17.85
N SER A 152 2.43 -18.68 19.16
CA SER A 152 1.19 -18.29 19.84
C SER A 152 1.48 -17.16 20.82
N GLY A 153 0.48 -16.35 21.14
CA GLY A 153 0.63 -15.30 22.15
C GLY A 153 -0.37 -14.16 21.96
N PRO A 154 -0.35 -13.17 22.87
CA PRO A 154 -1.35 -12.09 22.88
C PRO A 154 -1.39 -11.30 21.57
N ILE A 155 -0.24 -11.09 20.91
CA ILE A 155 -0.18 -10.39 19.63
C ILE A 155 -0.81 -11.22 18.50
N VAL A 156 -0.50 -12.52 18.44
CA VAL A 156 -1.06 -13.43 17.44
C VAL A 156 -2.57 -13.53 17.58
N GLU A 157 -3.06 -13.67 18.81
CA GLU A 157 -4.49 -13.73 19.12
C GLU A 157 -5.21 -12.40 18.84
N ALA A 158 -4.64 -11.28 19.31
CA ALA A 158 -5.25 -9.96 19.13
C ALA A 158 -5.33 -9.54 17.67
N LEU A 159 -4.32 -9.86 16.86
CA LEU A 159 -4.29 -9.55 15.43
C LEU A 159 -4.87 -10.67 14.55
N GLY A 160 -5.30 -11.80 15.14
CA GLY A 160 -5.86 -12.93 14.39
C GLY A 160 -4.88 -13.53 13.37
N ILE A 161 -3.57 -13.47 13.66
CA ILE A 161 -2.51 -13.89 12.74
C ILE A 161 -2.51 -15.42 12.66
N HIS A 162 -2.50 -15.96 11.45
CA HIS A 162 -2.49 -17.40 11.22
C HIS A 162 -1.67 -17.78 9.98
N PRO A 163 -1.10 -18.99 9.94
CA PRO A 163 -0.45 -19.49 8.74
C PRO A 163 -1.49 -19.62 7.62
N SER A 164 -1.11 -19.25 6.41
CA SER A 164 -1.99 -19.36 5.25
C SER A 164 -1.20 -19.75 4.02
N ALA A 165 -1.72 -20.74 3.28
CA ALA A 165 -1.19 -21.18 2.01
C ALA A 165 -1.96 -20.49 0.87
N GLY A 166 -1.24 -20.08 -0.17
CA GLY A 166 -1.86 -19.44 -1.31
C GLY A 166 -0.86 -19.03 -2.37
N PRO A 167 -1.34 -18.48 -3.50
CA PRO A 167 -0.46 -18.05 -4.59
C PRO A 167 0.44 -16.85 -4.21
N ARG A 168 0.06 -16.08 -3.18
CA ARG A 168 0.89 -15.00 -2.63
C ARG A 168 1.73 -15.53 -1.46
N PRO A 169 2.95 -15.03 -1.24
CA PRO A 169 3.72 -15.41 -0.06
C PRO A 169 3.00 -14.97 1.23
N TRP A 170 3.18 -15.74 2.30
CA TRP A 170 2.58 -15.42 3.60
C TRP A 170 3.05 -14.06 4.10
N MET A 171 4.36 -13.81 4.11
CA MET A 171 4.92 -12.48 4.34
C MET A 171 5.82 -12.06 3.17
N ARG A 172 5.79 -10.77 2.84
CA ARG A 172 6.76 -10.13 1.94
C ARG A 172 7.23 -8.82 2.57
N GLY A 173 8.50 -8.46 2.40
CA GLY A 173 8.98 -7.14 2.78
C GLY A 173 8.69 -6.09 1.70
N CYS A 174 7.87 -5.10 2.02
CA CYS A 174 7.61 -3.95 1.18
C CYS A 174 8.45 -2.76 1.65
N LEU A 175 9.04 -2.00 0.73
CA LEU A 175 9.87 -0.84 1.09
C LEU A 175 8.98 0.36 1.41
N ASP A 176 9.05 0.84 2.65
CA ASP A 176 8.33 2.01 3.09
C ASP A 176 9.09 3.30 2.73
N TRP A 177 8.44 4.24 2.05
CA TRP A 177 9.03 5.55 1.74
C TRP A 177 9.13 6.52 2.95
N THR A 178 8.40 6.26 4.05
CA THR A 178 8.39 7.11 5.25
C THR A 178 9.65 6.85 6.07
N GLY A 179 9.91 5.59 6.40
CA GLY A 179 11.08 5.17 7.19
C GLY A 179 12.26 4.66 6.36
N ARG A 180 12.12 4.52 5.03
CA ARG A 180 13.11 3.95 4.10
C ARG A 180 13.62 2.56 4.53
N ARG A 181 12.74 1.78 5.15
CA ARG A 181 12.99 0.41 5.60
C ARG A 181 11.81 -0.49 5.27
N ALA A 182 12.00 -1.79 5.36
CA ALA A 182 10.96 -2.73 4.99
C ALA A 182 9.86 -2.84 6.08
N HIS A 183 8.61 -2.93 5.65
CA HIS A 183 7.45 -3.29 6.48
C HIS A 183 6.77 -4.56 5.97
N VAL A 184 5.93 -5.14 6.82
CA VAL A 184 5.17 -6.35 6.52
C VAL A 184 4.10 -6.11 5.44
N ALA A 185 4.21 -6.85 4.35
CA ALA A 185 3.21 -7.02 3.30
C ALA A 185 2.94 -8.52 3.07
N GLY A 186 2.20 -8.85 2.01
CA GLY A 186 1.77 -10.23 1.75
C GLY A 186 0.49 -10.57 2.51
N GLN A 187 0.20 -11.86 2.67
CA GLN A 187 -1.02 -12.30 3.35
C GLN A 187 -1.07 -11.84 4.82
N LEU A 188 0.08 -11.85 5.51
CA LEU A 188 0.21 -11.35 6.88
C LEU A 188 -0.14 -9.85 6.96
N GLY A 189 0.33 -9.04 6.02
CA GLY A 189 0.01 -7.62 5.96
C GLY A 189 -1.49 -7.35 5.76
N VAL A 190 -2.16 -8.18 4.95
CA VAL A 190 -3.62 -8.14 4.76
C VAL A 190 -4.35 -8.53 6.05
N GLN A 191 -3.98 -9.65 6.67
CA GLN A 191 -4.57 -10.11 7.94
C GLN A 191 -4.49 -9.02 9.02
N ILE A 192 -3.33 -8.37 9.16
CA ILE A 192 -3.13 -7.30 10.12
C ILE A 192 -4.03 -6.11 9.80
N LEU A 193 -4.06 -5.66 8.54
CA LEU A 193 -4.90 -4.52 8.15
C LEU A 193 -6.38 -4.80 8.44
N GLU A 194 -6.88 -5.97 8.04
CA GLU A 194 -8.27 -6.39 8.27
C GLU A 194 -8.59 -6.54 9.78
N ALA A 195 -7.65 -7.06 10.57
CA ALA A 195 -7.82 -7.18 12.01
C ALA A 195 -7.94 -5.81 12.69
N LEU A 196 -7.10 -4.85 12.30
CA LEU A 196 -7.15 -3.50 12.86
C LEU A 196 -8.44 -2.75 12.46
N GLU A 197 -8.91 -2.96 11.22
CA GLU A 197 -10.14 -2.35 10.72
C GLU A 197 -11.38 -2.95 11.38
N SER A 198 -11.48 -4.29 11.43
CA SER A 198 -12.62 -4.99 12.03
C SER A 198 -12.78 -4.72 13.52
N LYS A 199 -11.68 -4.39 14.22
CA LYS A 199 -11.69 -4.03 15.64
C LYS A 199 -11.78 -2.53 15.89
N GLU A 200 -11.89 -1.72 14.83
CA GLU A 200 -11.91 -0.25 14.88
C GLU A 200 -10.67 0.34 15.58
N TRP A 201 -9.53 -0.35 15.52
CA TRP A 201 -8.25 0.19 15.99
C TRP A 201 -7.73 1.24 15.03
N ILE A 202 -8.07 1.09 13.75
CA ILE A 202 -7.86 2.12 12.74
C ILE A 202 -9.17 2.41 12.00
N VAL A 203 -9.25 3.61 11.42
CA VAL A 203 -10.33 4.01 10.51
C VAL A 203 -9.78 4.58 9.22
N ARG A 204 -10.34 4.17 8.07
CA ARG A 204 -9.96 4.73 6.76
C ARG A 204 -10.48 6.16 6.62
N ARG A 205 -9.66 7.04 6.02
CA ARG A 205 -10.10 8.38 5.64
C ARG A 205 -10.72 8.34 4.24
N PRO A 206 -11.96 8.83 4.06
CA PRO A 206 -12.64 8.81 2.77
C PRO A 206 -11.78 9.41 1.65
N ASP A 207 -11.78 8.76 0.49
CA ASP A 207 -11.11 9.21 -0.74
C ASP A 207 -9.59 9.44 -0.63
N THR A 208 -8.95 8.82 0.37
CA THR A 208 -7.51 8.84 0.53
C THR A 208 -6.98 7.45 0.90
N ARG A 209 -5.66 7.28 0.86
CA ARG A 209 -4.98 6.10 1.43
C ARG A 209 -4.70 6.26 2.93
N ALA A 210 -4.90 7.45 3.51
CA ALA A 210 -4.59 7.68 4.90
C ALA A 210 -5.54 6.88 5.79
N VAL A 211 -4.98 6.34 6.88
CA VAL A 211 -5.77 5.73 7.95
C VAL A 211 -5.44 6.44 9.25
N SER A 212 -6.35 6.42 10.22
CA SER A 212 -6.12 7.02 11.52
C SER A 212 -6.20 5.97 12.60
N LEU A 213 -5.19 5.94 13.46
CA LEU A 213 -5.22 5.19 14.70
C LEU A 213 -6.28 5.81 15.62
N THR A 214 -7.19 4.99 16.13
CA THR A 214 -8.20 5.42 17.10
C THR A 214 -7.61 5.46 18.51
N ALA A 215 -8.25 6.16 19.45
CA ALA A 215 -7.80 6.16 20.85
C ALA A 215 -7.76 4.73 21.42
N ARG A 216 -8.80 3.94 21.12
CA ARG A 216 -8.89 2.52 21.47
C ARG A 216 -7.75 1.70 20.86
N GLY A 217 -7.47 1.89 19.57
CA GLY A 217 -6.36 1.20 18.90
C GLY A 217 -5.01 1.55 19.50
N ALA A 218 -4.79 2.82 19.86
CA ALA A 218 -3.57 3.27 20.51
C ALA A 218 -3.37 2.60 21.88
N GLU A 219 -4.43 2.53 22.70
CA GLU A 219 -4.39 1.86 24.01
C GLU A 219 -4.06 0.37 23.88
N HIS A 220 -4.73 -0.34 22.97
CA HIS A 220 -4.45 -1.77 22.77
C HIS A 220 -3.05 -2.04 22.22
N LEU A 221 -2.54 -1.21 21.30
CA LEU A 221 -1.18 -1.36 20.79
C LEU A 221 -0.13 -1.19 21.89
N VAL A 222 -0.31 -0.21 22.78
CA VAL A 222 0.58 -0.03 23.94
C VAL A 222 0.52 -1.26 24.86
N GLY A 223 -0.66 -1.85 25.07
CA GLY A 223 -0.81 -3.09 25.83
C GLY A 223 -0.06 -4.27 25.19
N LEU A 224 -0.14 -4.40 23.86
CA LEU A 224 0.59 -5.45 23.12
C LEU A 224 2.11 -5.27 23.19
N GLU A 225 2.60 -4.03 23.06
CA GLU A 225 4.03 -3.72 23.17
C GLU A 225 4.59 -4.02 24.56
N SER A 226 3.77 -3.85 25.59
CA SER A 226 4.14 -4.18 26.97
C SER A 226 4.19 -5.69 27.24
N SER A 227 3.77 -6.52 26.26
CA SER A 227 3.69 -7.99 26.38
C SER A 227 4.86 -8.72 25.70
N VAL A 228 5.82 -7.98 25.15
CA VAL A 228 7.04 -8.47 24.49
C VAL A 228 8.23 -8.31 25.42
#